data_AF-A0AA46P9L9-F1
#
_entry.id   AF-A0AA46P9L9-F1
#
_cell.length_a   1.000
_cell.length_b   1.000
_cell.length_c   1.000
_cell.angle_alpha   90.00
_cell.angle_beta   90.00
_cell.angle_gamma   90.00
#
_symmetry.space_group_name_H-M   'P 1'
#
loop_
_entity.id
_entity.type
_entity.pdbx_description
1 polymer ?
#
loop_
_entity_poly.entity_id
_entity_poly.type
_entity_poly.pdbx_seq_one_letter_code
_entity_poly.pdbx_strand_id
1 'polypeptide(L)'
;MDPRDARTDGDPASTTTLSRRALLGAAGAAGAVALTGLAWTPAGAVPAGDPRATIPAPPEFPADIPLAQQRFENWARTIRFDAVWTATARDAHDVVRIADWARAHGYRVRPRGTMHSWSPLTVVPGESVEKIVLIDTMVHLNAVTVDPAGTPATVTAGAGASIESILAALEQHGLGWANAPAIGDITIAGALSIGAHGATYPAAGERALPGQSFGSLSNLVVALTAVVWNAAAGAYELREFRRSEPEITPLLAHLGRSFVTSVTLQAGANYRLRCQSFTDVPWQELFAPPGSPGRTFERFVEESGRVEAIWFPFTETPWLKIWSVCPEKPPTAREVHGPYNYFFSDSIPEEVTTPLGRVASGMQAATPAFGAGQFGAVAAGLAATGTADLWGWSKDLLFYLRATTLRVIAGGGVVVTRRANIARVVHEFTTWLHERMTHYASLGQYPVNMPFEVRLCTVDDQSEVLVDSAGAPNLSAVRPRPDRPDWDTAIWMNVVSIPGTAGQSAFFREMEQWMADHYSGDYAAFRSEWSKGWAFDEQGGHRDSRFLGETIPAMYRTGLSADEGWDAARAAFDRHDPHRVFSNGFLDRLLPPV
;
A
#
# COMPACT_ATOMS: atom_id res chain seq x y z
N MET A 1 41.53 -51.62 -26.44
CA MET A 1 42.85 -51.48 -27.07
C MET A 1 43.24 -50.02 -26.89
N ASP A 2 44.22 -49.73 -26.03
CA ASP A 2 44.79 -48.40 -25.85
C ASP A 2 46.11 -48.35 -26.63
N PRO A 3 46.46 -47.23 -27.30
CA PRO A 3 47.55 -46.43 -26.75
C PRO A 3 47.49 -44.90 -27.02
N ARG A 4 47.74 -44.14 -25.95
CA ARG A 4 48.82 -43.12 -25.73
C ARG A 4 49.02 -41.91 -26.68
N ASP A 5 48.95 -40.73 -26.04
CA ASP A 5 49.83 -39.55 -26.08
C ASP A 5 49.97 -38.68 -27.36
N ALA A 6 49.46 -37.44 -27.27
CA ALA A 6 50.23 -36.22 -27.57
C ALA A 6 49.58 -34.98 -26.91
N ARG A 7 50.34 -34.28 -26.06
CA ARG A 7 49.99 -32.99 -25.42
C ARG A 7 50.30 -31.82 -26.36
N THR A 8 49.51 -30.75 -26.27
CA THR A 8 50.01 -29.36 -26.32
C THR A 8 49.17 -28.44 -25.43
N ASP A 9 49.90 -27.60 -24.72
CA ASP A 9 49.57 -26.70 -23.60
C ASP A 9 48.44 -25.68 -23.78
N GLY A 10 47.80 -25.35 -22.66
CA GLY A 10 46.89 -24.21 -22.48
C GLY A 10 46.32 -24.19 -21.06
N ASP A 11 46.99 -23.47 -20.17
CA ASP A 11 46.77 -23.31 -18.73
C ASP A 11 45.36 -22.76 -18.37
N PRO A 12 44.52 -23.43 -17.55
CA PRO A 12 43.35 -22.82 -16.93
C PRO A 12 43.61 -22.48 -15.46
N ALA A 13 43.55 -21.18 -15.16
CA ALA A 13 43.58 -20.63 -13.81
C ALA A 13 42.53 -21.31 -12.89
N SER A 14 42.99 -21.72 -11.72
CA SER A 14 42.25 -22.44 -10.70
C SER A 14 41.01 -21.69 -10.20
N THR A 15 39.85 -22.31 -10.29
CA THR A 15 38.66 -21.93 -9.51
C THR A 15 38.72 -22.60 -8.14
N THR A 16 39.29 -21.92 -7.15
CA THR A 16 39.24 -22.36 -5.76
C THR A 16 37.84 -22.14 -5.18
N THR A 17 37.13 -23.24 -4.96
CA THR A 17 35.88 -23.29 -4.20
C THR A 17 36.17 -23.16 -2.70
N LEU A 18 35.71 -22.05 -2.09
CA LEU A 18 35.82 -21.84 -0.65
C LEU A 18 34.73 -22.64 0.08
N SER A 19 35.14 -23.65 0.86
CA SER A 19 34.24 -24.37 1.76
C SER A 19 34.02 -23.61 3.08
N ARG A 20 32.81 -23.73 3.63
CA ARG A 20 32.26 -23.02 4.81
C ARG A 20 33.02 -23.17 6.15
N ARG A 21 34.19 -23.81 6.20
CA ARG A 21 34.98 -24.00 7.44
C ARG A 21 36.21 -23.10 7.61
N ALA A 22 36.56 -22.28 6.62
CA ALA A 22 37.72 -21.38 6.72
C ALA A 22 37.42 -20.01 7.38
N LEU A 23 36.15 -19.68 7.66
CA LEU A 23 35.73 -18.36 8.15
C LEU A 23 35.71 -18.21 9.69
N LEU A 24 36.13 -19.23 10.44
CA LEU A 24 36.08 -19.23 11.92
C LEU A 24 37.46 -19.18 12.60
N GLY A 25 38.54 -18.91 11.87
CA GLY A 25 39.91 -19.05 12.37
C GLY A 25 40.72 -17.76 12.58
N ALA A 26 40.16 -16.56 12.40
CA ALA A 26 40.93 -15.31 12.44
C ALA A 26 40.39 -14.28 13.45
N ALA A 27 39.88 -14.74 14.59
CA ALA A 27 39.57 -13.91 15.74
C ALA A 27 40.52 -14.30 16.89
N GLY A 28 41.73 -13.74 16.89
CA GLY A 28 42.72 -14.02 17.92
C GLY A 28 43.85 -13.00 17.94
N ALA A 29 43.74 -12.07 18.89
CA ALA A 29 44.78 -11.18 19.42
C ALA A 29 45.21 -9.93 18.60
N ALA A 30 44.65 -8.77 18.95
CA ALA A 30 45.43 -7.63 19.49
C ALA A 30 44.53 -6.39 19.75
N GLY A 31 44.53 -5.89 21.00
CA GLY A 31 44.22 -4.48 21.32
C GLY A 31 42.84 -4.20 21.93
N ALA A 32 42.79 -4.06 23.25
CA ALA A 32 41.62 -3.54 23.96
C ALA A 32 41.40 -2.05 23.62
N VAL A 33 40.32 -1.75 22.90
CA VAL A 33 39.73 -0.41 22.73
C VAL A 33 38.24 -0.53 23.03
N ALA A 34 37.69 0.45 23.76
CA ALA A 34 36.36 0.45 24.36
C ALA A 34 35.25 -0.13 23.47
N LEU A 35 34.56 -1.15 23.99
CA LEU A 35 33.32 -1.70 23.40
C LEU A 35 32.14 -0.77 23.71
N THR A 36 32.05 0.35 22.99
CA THR A 36 30.79 1.09 22.85
C THR A 36 30.18 0.74 21.50
N GLY A 37 29.13 -0.09 21.52
CA GLY A 37 28.14 -0.27 20.45
C GLY A 37 28.66 -0.48 19.03
N LEU A 38 28.83 -1.73 18.61
CA LEU A 38 28.74 -2.08 17.19
C LEU A 38 27.28 -1.92 16.75
N ALA A 39 26.86 -0.67 16.54
CA ALA A 39 25.57 -0.36 15.93
C ALA A 39 25.60 -0.86 14.48
N TRP A 40 24.64 -1.71 14.12
CA TRP A 40 24.43 -2.10 12.73
C TRP A 40 24.12 -0.84 11.91
N THR A 41 25.01 -0.49 10.98
CA THR A 41 24.77 0.59 10.02
C THR A 41 24.21 0.00 8.72
N PRO A 42 23.06 0.50 8.22
CA PRO A 42 22.55 0.06 6.93
C PRO A 42 23.59 0.26 5.82
N ALA A 43 23.63 -0.66 4.86
CA ALA A 43 24.57 -0.57 3.74
C ALA A 43 24.37 0.77 2.98
N GLY A 44 25.46 1.53 2.80
CA GLY A 44 25.42 2.84 2.15
C GLY A 44 24.98 4.01 3.04
N ALA A 45 24.68 3.77 4.33
CA ALA A 45 24.41 4.85 5.28
C ALA A 45 25.70 5.60 5.64
N VAL A 46 25.59 6.92 5.79
CA VAL A 46 26.69 7.81 6.21
C VAL A 46 26.40 8.30 7.64
N PRO A 47 27.08 7.79 8.67
CA PRO A 47 26.80 8.15 10.06
C PRO A 47 26.95 9.65 10.34
N ALA A 48 26.21 10.15 11.34
CA ALA A 48 26.39 11.52 11.82
C ALA A 48 27.84 11.75 12.29
N GLY A 49 28.44 12.87 11.86
CA GLY A 49 29.85 13.21 12.12
C GLY A 49 30.84 12.62 11.09
N ASP A 50 30.40 11.80 10.14
CA ASP A 50 31.24 11.33 9.03
C ASP A 50 31.51 12.45 8.01
N PRO A 51 32.76 12.67 7.56
CA PRO A 51 33.09 13.71 6.56
C PRO A 51 32.38 13.58 5.21
N ARG A 52 31.80 12.42 4.90
CA ARG A 52 31.03 12.19 3.66
C ARG A 52 29.60 12.73 3.75
N ALA A 53 29.14 13.17 4.93
CA ALA A 53 27.81 13.71 5.11
C ALA A 53 27.64 14.99 4.26
N THR A 54 26.57 15.04 3.46
CA THR A 54 26.31 16.14 2.51
C THR A 54 25.30 17.16 3.02
N ILE A 55 24.46 16.76 3.97
CA ILE A 55 23.49 17.62 4.68
C ILE A 55 24.06 18.03 6.04
N PRO A 56 23.87 19.27 6.51
CA PRO A 56 24.30 19.70 7.84
C PRO A 56 23.81 18.76 8.96
N ALA A 57 24.70 18.41 9.89
CA ALA A 57 24.36 17.58 11.03
C ALA A 57 23.30 18.26 11.92
N PRO A 58 22.27 17.54 12.40
CA PRO A 58 21.27 18.15 13.25
C PRO A 58 21.88 18.54 14.60
N PRO A 59 21.63 19.78 15.10
CA PRO A 59 22.22 20.26 16.34
C PRO A 59 21.66 19.49 17.53
N GLU A 60 22.52 19.14 18.48
CA GLU A 60 22.13 18.54 19.77
C GLU A 60 21.20 17.32 19.65
N PHE A 61 21.32 16.57 18.55
CA PHE A 61 20.55 15.34 18.37
C PHE A 61 20.89 14.34 19.51
N PRO A 62 19.90 13.59 20.04
CA PRO A 62 20.15 12.62 21.11
C PRO A 62 21.30 11.66 20.79
N ALA A 63 22.42 11.79 21.51
CA ALA A 63 23.69 11.16 21.15
C ALA A 63 23.69 9.62 21.20
N ASP A 64 22.77 9.04 21.96
CA ASP A 64 22.59 7.60 22.12
C ASP A 64 21.61 6.99 21.10
N ILE A 65 20.98 7.81 20.25
CA ILE A 65 20.11 7.35 19.16
C ILE A 65 20.93 7.34 17.86
N PRO A 66 21.12 6.18 17.21
CA PRO A 66 21.84 6.09 15.94
C PRO A 66 21.20 7.00 14.88
N LEU A 67 22.03 7.83 14.24
CA LEU A 67 21.64 8.76 13.19
C LEU A 67 22.60 8.65 12.01
N ALA A 68 22.05 8.51 10.80
CA ALA A 68 22.84 8.47 9.57
C ALA A 68 22.09 9.10 8.40
N GLN A 69 22.80 9.65 7.42
CA GLN A 69 22.22 9.98 6.12
C GLN A 69 22.01 8.71 5.33
N GLN A 70 20.81 8.55 4.78
CA GLN A 70 20.44 7.45 3.91
C GLN A 70 19.69 7.98 2.69
N ARG A 71 19.80 7.27 1.56
CA ARG A 71 18.97 7.53 0.40
C ARG A 71 17.50 7.23 0.72
N PHE A 72 16.61 8.13 0.33
CA PHE A 72 15.18 7.87 0.27
C PHE A 72 14.78 7.71 -1.20
N GLU A 73 14.13 6.60 -1.52
CA GLU A 73 13.51 6.37 -2.83
C GLU A 73 12.21 5.62 -2.62
N ASN A 74 11.08 6.19 -3.05
CA ASN A 74 9.82 5.48 -2.98
C ASN A 74 9.76 4.33 -4.00
N TRP A 75 8.81 3.41 -3.86
CA TRP A 75 8.71 2.24 -4.72
C TRP A 75 8.58 2.61 -6.21
N ALA A 76 7.80 3.62 -6.56
CA ALA A 76 7.67 4.08 -7.95
C ALA A 76 8.90 4.82 -8.48
N ARG A 77 9.86 5.13 -7.61
CA ARG A 77 11.04 5.96 -7.89
C ARG A 77 10.70 7.33 -8.48
N THR A 78 9.57 7.90 -8.08
CA THR A 78 9.16 9.26 -8.45
C THR A 78 9.55 10.29 -7.38
N ILE A 79 9.84 9.82 -6.16
CA ILE A 79 10.34 10.63 -5.05
C ILE A 79 11.71 10.09 -4.69
N ARG A 80 12.76 10.91 -4.87
CA ARG A 80 14.16 10.50 -4.66
C ARG A 80 14.95 11.60 -3.96
N PHE A 81 15.70 11.21 -2.95
CA PHE A 81 16.66 12.05 -2.24
C PHE A 81 17.92 11.22 -1.98
N ASP A 82 19.08 11.72 -2.41
CA ASP A 82 20.35 11.00 -2.24
C ASP A 82 20.77 10.88 -0.77
N ALA A 83 20.36 11.84 0.05
CA ALA A 83 20.58 11.85 1.49
C ALA A 83 19.36 12.43 2.22
N VAL A 84 18.94 11.76 3.29
CA VAL A 84 18.02 12.25 4.31
C VAL A 84 18.49 11.73 5.66
N TRP A 85 18.49 12.58 6.68
CA TRP A 85 18.79 12.13 8.04
C TRP A 85 17.77 11.09 8.49
N THR A 86 18.25 9.91 8.87
CA THR A 86 17.43 8.77 9.29
C THR A 86 17.95 8.24 10.62
N ALA A 87 17.09 8.29 11.63
CA ALA A 87 17.33 7.74 12.96
C ALA A 87 16.80 6.31 13.06
N THR A 88 17.46 5.49 13.87
CA THR A 88 17.00 4.13 14.21
C THR A 88 16.56 4.11 15.66
N ALA A 89 15.26 4.27 15.91
CA ALA A 89 14.69 4.23 17.26
C ALA A 89 14.74 2.79 17.80
N ARG A 90 15.20 2.60 19.04
CA ARG A 90 15.26 1.27 19.68
C ARG A 90 13.91 0.85 20.26
N ASP A 91 13.14 1.84 20.70
CA ASP A 91 11.80 1.68 21.27
C ASP A 91 10.95 2.93 21.00
N ALA A 92 9.70 2.92 21.49
CA ALA A 92 8.76 4.01 21.31
C ALA A 92 9.17 5.30 22.07
N HIS A 93 9.96 5.20 23.14
CA HIS A 93 10.42 6.37 23.88
C HIS A 93 11.50 7.15 23.13
N ASP A 94 12.35 6.48 22.35
CA ASP A 94 13.27 7.15 21.43
C ASP A 94 12.50 8.05 20.43
N VAL A 95 11.31 7.63 19.97
CA VAL A 95 10.45 8.45 19.09
C VAL A 95 9.98 9.73 19.79
N VAL A 96 9.56 9.63 21.05
CA VAL A 96 9.16 10.79 21.87
C VAL A 96 10.32 11.78 22.01
N ARG A 97 11.51 11.28 22.35
CA ARG A 97 12.72 12.10 22.51
C ARG A 97 13.10 12.82 21.23
N ILE A 98 12.99 12.16 20.08
CA ILE A 98 13.22 12.78 18.77
C ILE A 98 12.14 13.82 18.47
N ALA A 99 10.88 13.60 18.85
CA ALA A 99 9.81 14.57 18.64
C ALA A 99 10.02 15.86 19.46
N ASP A 100 10.37 15.74 20.75
CA ASP A 100 10.72 16.89 21.59
C ASP A 100 11.96 17.63 21.09
N TRP A 101 13.00 16.88 20.69
CA TRP A 101 14.19 17.46 20.06
C TRP A 101 13.81 18.23 18.78
N ALA A 102 12.98 17.65 17.93
CA ALA A 102 12.60 18.25 16.65
C ALA A 102 11.81 19.54 16.87
N ARG A 103 10.88 19.54 17.83
CA ARG A 103 10.16 20.74 18.28
C ARG A 103 11.12 21.83 18.74
N ALA A 104 12.10 21.51 19.58
CA ALA A 104 13.06 22.49 20.11
C ALA A 104 13.96 23.11 19.02
N HIS A 105 14.27 22.36 17.96
CA HIS A 105 15.22 22.78 16.91
C HIS A 105 14.56 23.15 15.58
N GLY A 106 13.23 23.12 15.51
CA GLY A 106 12.46 23.43 14.29
C GLY A 106 12.65 22.39 13.17
N TYR A 107 12.82 21.12 13.53
CA TYR A 107 12.83 19.99 12.60
C TYR A 107 11.43 19.37 12.47
N ARG A 108 11.22 18.65 11.37
CA ARG A 108 10.10 17.74 11.17
C ARG A 108 10.54 16.30 11.31
N VAL A 109 9.61 15.44 11.73
CA VAL A 109 9.83 14.00 11.94
C VAL A 109 8.82 13.20 11.13
N ARG A 110 9.30 12.20 10.39
CA ARG A 110 8.44 11.33 9.59
C ARG A 110 8.75 9.86 9.85
N PRO A 111 7.74 9.00 10.02
CA PRO A 111 7.99 7.56 10.07
C PRO A 111 8.47 7.07 8.70
N ARG A 112 9.45 6.16 8.71
CA ARG A 112 9.93 5.44 7.52
C ARG A 112 9.60 3.95 7.70
N GLY A 113 8.68 3.48 6.86
CA GLY A 113 8.43 2.05 6.63
C GLY A 113 9.12 1.59 5.35
N THR A 114 8.44 0.76 4.54
CA THR A 114 8.99 0.20 3.29
C THR A 114 9.12 1.17 2.12
N MET A 115 8.76 2.45 2.32
CA MET A 115 8.80 3.49 1.28
C MET A 115 7.92 3.16 0.05
N HIS A 116 6.83 2.40 0.25
CA HIS A 116 6.00 1.93 -0.88
C HIS A 116 5.03 2.97 -1.45
N SER A 117 4.65 3.99 -0.67
CA SER A 117 3.62 4.95 -1.10
C SER A 117 4.03 5.78 -2.32
N TRP A 118 3.05 6.12 -3.17
CA TRP A 118 3.22 7.11 -4.23
C TRP A 118 3.07 8.54 -3.72
N SER A 119 2.21 8.75 -2.72
CA SER A 119 1.91 10.08 -2.19
C SER A 119 3.07 10.68 -1.37
N PRO A 120 3.32 12.00 -1.46
CA PRO A 120 4.44 12.68 -0.81
C PRO A 120 4.20 12.93 0.70
N LEU A 121 3.71 11.93 1.43
CA LEU A 121 3.40 12.00 2.86
C LEU A 121 4.66 11.89 3.75
N THR A 122 5.77 11.37 3.21
CA THR A 122 7.06 11.29 3.90
C THR A 122 7.91 12.51 3.57
N VAL A 123 8.43 12.59 2.34
CA VAL A 123 9.21 13.72 1.81
C VAL A 123 8.61 14.20 0.49
N VAL A 124 8.79 15.47 0.18
CA VAL A 124 8.11 16.13 -0.95
C VAL A 124 9.12 16.46 -2.04
N PRO A 125 8.96 15.96 -3.28
CA PRO A 125 9.87 16.29 -4.39
C PRO A 125 10.08 17.79 -4.56
N GLY A 126 11.34 18.21 -4.64
CA GLY A 126 11.72 19.62 -4.82
C GLY A 126 11.75 20.46 -3.53
N GLU A 127 11.32 19.93 -2.39
CA GLU A 127 11.48 20.60 -1.09
C GLU A 127 12.81 20.20 -0.41
N SER A 128 13.33 21.09 0.45
CA SER A 128 14.53 20.81 1.24
C SER A 128 14.24 19.77 2.34
N VAL A 129 15.18 18.84 2.53
CA VAL A 129 15.16 17.81 3.58
C VAL A 129 16.14 18.13 4.72
N GLU A 130 16.80 19.29 4.72
CA GLU A 130 17.82 19.65 5.73
C GLU A 130 17.26 19.65 7.16
N LYS A 131 15.98 19.96 7.31
CA LYS A 131 15.25 19.97 8.58
C LYS A 131 14.23 18.85 8.72
N ILE A 132 14.49 17.70 8.10
CA ILE A 132 13.64 16.50 8.22
C ILE A 132 14.50 15.36 8.76
N VAL A 133 14.00 14.70 9.81
CA VAL A 133 14.53 13.41 10.29
C VAL A 133 13.49 12.32 10.04
N LEU A 134 13.90 11.27 9.34
CA LEU A 134 13.13 10.04 9.20
C LEU A 134 13.40 9.14 10.40
N ILE A 135 12.40 8.42 10.89
CA ILE A 135 12.58 7.38 11.91
C ILE A 135 12.29 6.02 11.28
N ASP A 136 13.31 5.17 11.18
CA ASP A 136 13.15 3.79 10.77
C ASP A 136 12.36 3.02 11.83
N THR A 137 11.17 2.57 11.45
CA THR A 137 10.28 1.79 12.33
C THR A 137 10.52 0.29 12.21
N MET A 138 11.16 -0.17 11.14
CA MET A 138 11.20 -1.58 10.75
C MET A 138 12.28 -2.38 11.47
N VAL A 139 13.31 -1.73 12.02
CA VAL A 139 14.43 -2.44 12.67
C VAL A 139 14.04 -2.96 14.06
N HIS A 140 13.43 -2.11 14.89
CA HIS A 140 13.14 -2.45 16.29
C HIS A 140 11.67 -2.31 16.69
N LEU A 141 10.86 -1.49 16.00
CA LEU A 141 9.44 -1.34 16.30
C LEU A 141 8.59 -2.33 15.50
N ASN A 142 8.99 -3.60 15.46
CA ASN A 142 8.44 -4.63 14.57
C ASN A 142 7.92 -5.88 15.30
N ALA A 143 7.86 -5.86 16.63
CA ALA A 143 7.34 -6.98 17.42
C ALA A 143 5.89 -7.30 17.05
N VAL A 144 5.53 -8.59 17.08
CA VAL A 144 4.17 -9.09 16.85
C VAL A 144 3.83 -10.06 17.98
N THR A 145 2.69 -9.84 18.64
CA THR A 145 2.20 -10.70 19.73
C THR A 145 0.70 -10.95 19.51
N VAL A 146 0.30 -12.22 19.51
CA VAL A 146 -1.10 -12.63 19.33
C VAL A 146 -1.68 -12.99 20.68
N ASP A 147 -2.88 -12.48 20.99
CA ASP A 147 -3.74 -12.95 22.07
C ASP A 147 -4.91 -13.74 21.47
N PRO A 148 -4.76 -15.07 21.28
CA PRO A 148 -5.80 -15.89 20.69
C PRO A 148 -6.94 -16.23 21.67
N ALA A 149 -6.76 -15.98 22.97
CA ALA A 149 -7.74 -16.27 24.01
C ALA A 149 -8.61 -15.07 24.37
N GLY A 150 -8.22 -13.86 23.93
CA GLY A 150 -9.02 -12.64 24.05
C GLY A 150 -10.42 -12.78 23.43
N THR A 151 -11.35 -11.93 23.87
CA THR A 151 -12.70 -11.84 23.28
C THR A 151 -12.97 -10.38 22.89
N PRO A 152 -12.73 -9.98 21.63
CA PRO A 152 -12.25 -10.81 20.50
C PRO A 152 -10.76 -11.20 20.63
N ALA A 153 -10.33 -12.19 19.86
CA ALA A 153 -8.90 -12.46 19.68
C ALA A 153 -8.23 -11.26 19.03
N THR A 154 -7.01 -10.94 19.43
CA THR A 154 -6.29 -9.76 18.92
C THR A 154 -4.84 -10.06 18.56
N VAL A 155 -4.25 -9.15 17.79
CA VAL A 155 -2.80 -9.08 17.56
C VAL A 155 -2.31 -7.67 17.85
N THR A 156 -1.29 -7.56 18.69
CA THR A 156 -0.55 -6.32 18.94
C THR A 156 0.72 -6.34 18.12
N ALA A 157 0.94 -5.28 17.34
CA ALA A 157 2.10 -5.14 16.47
C ALA A 157 2.76 -3.77 16.66
N GLY A 158 4.09 -3.75 16.65
CA GLY A 158 4.86 -2.52 16.49
C GLY A 158 4.63 -1.89 15.12
N ALA A 159 4.74 -0.57 15.03
CA ALA A 159 4.43 0.20 13.82
C ALA A 159 5.13 -0.26 12.54
N GLY A 160 6.36 -0.79 12.67
CA GLY A 160 7.18 -1.28 11.56
C GLY A 160 7.02 -2.77 11.24
N ALA A 161 6.17 -3.51 11.95
CA ALA A 161 5.87 -4.90 11.61
C ALA A 161 5.22 -4.97 10.22
N SER A 162 5.64 -5.93 9.37
CA SER A 162 4.98 -6.15 8.09
C SER A 162 3.64 -6.84 8.27
N ILE A 163 2.68 -6.58 7.38
CA ILE A 163 1.37 -7.28 7.38
C ILE A 163 1.57 -8.78 7.20
N GLU A 164 2.55 -9.20 6.38
CA GLU A 164 2.90 -10.62 6.21
C GLU A 164 3.32 -11.27 7.53
N SER A 165 4.16 -10.60 8.33
CA SER A 165 4.58 -11.11 9.64
C SER A 165 3.39 -11.24 10.60
N ILE A 166 2.44 -10.28 10.54
CA ILE A 166 1.23 -10.31 11.35
C ILE A 166 0.33 -11.48 10.96
N LEU A 167 0.02 -11.65 9.68
CA LEU A 167 -0.83 -12.76 9.23
C LEU A 167 -0.16 -14.12 9.41
N ALA A 168 1.17 -14.21 9.29
CA ALA A 168 1.91 -15.43 9.60
C ALA A 168 1.82 -15.80 11.09
N ALA A 169 1.90 -14.83 11.99
CA ALA A 169 1.73 -15.06 13.44
C ALA A 169 0.28 -15.46 13.77
N LEU A 170 -0.72 -14.81 13.18
CA LEU A 170 -2.13 -15.16 13.35
C LEU A 170 -2.43 -16.60 12.87
N GLU A 171 -1.87 -17.00 11.73
CA GLU A 171 -2.10 -18.33 11.16
C GLU A 171 -1.64 -19.46 12.10
N GLN A 172 -0.57 -19.26 12.89
CA GLN A 172 -0.11 -20.22 13.89
C GLN A 172 -1.14 -20.51 14.98
N HIS A 173 -2.10 -19.61 15.16
CA HIS A 173 -3.21 -19.74 16.10
C HIS A 173 -4.55 -20.02 15.42
N GLY A 174 -4.55 -20.36 14.12
CA GLY A 174 -5.78 -20.57 13.35
C GLY A 174 -6.59 -19.28 13.12
N LEU A 175 -5.94 -18.12 13.22
CA LEU A 175 -6.54 -16.80 13.02
C LEU A 175 -6.10 -16.18 11.69
N GLY A 176 -6.84 -15.17 11.22
CA GLY A 176 -6.52 -14.40 10.02
C GLY A 176 -7.45 -13.21 9.83
N TRP A 177 -7.26 -12.51 8.72
CA TRP A 177 -8.12 -11.39 8.30
C TRP A 177 -8.83 -11.71 7.00
N ALA A 178 -10.07 -11.22 6.86
CA ALA A 178 -10.81 -11.30 5.60
C ALA A 178 -10.12 -10.51 4.50
N ASN A 179 -9.71 -9.28 4.82
CA ASN A 179 -9.16 -8.33 3.88
C ASN A 179 -7.72 -8.01 4.22
N ALA A 180 -6.84 -8.01 3.21
CA ALA A 180 -5.46 -7.57 3.31
C ALA A 180 -4.98 -7.03 1.96
N PRO A 181 -4.12 -6.00 1.93
CA PRO A 181 -3.47 -5.55 0.70
C PRO A 181 -2.74 -6.68 -0.02
N ALA A 182 -2.67 -6.60 -1.34
CA ALA A 182 -2.02 -7.62 -2.18
C ALA A 182 -0.51 -7.79 -1.92
N ILE A 183 0.13 -6.80 -1.30
CA ILE A 183 1.54 -6.82 -0.89
C ILE A 183 1.65 -6.94 0.63
N GLY A 184 2.29 -8.01 1.10
CA GLY A 184 2.43 -8.30 2.53
C GLY A 184 3.58 -7.55 3.22
N ASP A 185 4.60 -7.11 2.46
CA ASP A 185 5.82 -6.51 2.98
C ASP A 185 5.63 -5.13 3.62
N ILE A 186 4.53 -4.42 3.33
CA ILE A 186 4.31 -3.06 3.85
C ILE A 186 4.10 -3.09 5.38
N THR A 187 4.59 -2.04 6.04
CA THR A 187 4.44 -1.87 7.49
C THR A 187 2.99 -1.62 7.89
N ILE A 188 2.54 -2.15 9.03
CA ILE A 188 1.18 -1.96 9.53
C ILE A 188 0.84 -0.48 9.77
N ALA A 189 1.74 0.33 10.35
CA ALA A 189 1.45 1.76 10.53
C ALA A 189 1.33 2.51 9.19
N GLY A 190 2.17 2.17 8.21
CA GLY A 190 2.06 2.69 6.85
C GLY A 190 0.72 2.33 6.21
N ALA A 191 0.28 1.08 6.35
CA ALA A 191 -0.99 0.61 5.82
C ALA A 191 -2.20 1.33 6.46
N LEU A 192 -2.21 1.44 7.79
CA LEU A 192 -3.27 2.13 8.53
C LEU A 192 -3.33 3.62 8.19
N SER A 193 -2.18 4.27 7.98
CA SER A 193 -2.13 5.71 7.69
C SER A 193 -2.93 6.12 6.45
N ILE A 194 -3.14 5.20 5.50
CA ILE A 194 -3.86 5.44 4.24
C ILE A 194 -5.15 4.63 4.11
N GLY A 195 -5.59 3.93 5.17
CA GLY A 195 -6.78 3.07 5.13
C GLY A 195 -6.63 1.88 4.18
N ALA A 196 -5.52 1.14 4.28
CA ALA A 196 -5.19 0.08 3.33
C ALA A 196 -6.24 -1.03 3.30
N HIS A 197 -6.41 -1.61 2.11
CA HIS A 197 -7.44 -2.61 1.83
C HIS A 197 -6.91 -3.62 0.80
N GLY A 198 -7.61 -4.74 0.65
CA GLY A 198 -7.45 -5.70 -0.44
C GLY A 198 -8.62 -5.72 -1.42
N ALA A 199 -8.79 -6.85 -2.09
CA ALA A 199 -9.89 -7.15 -3.02
C ALA A 199 -10.94 -8.08 -2.36
N THR A 200 -11.34 -7.76 -1.12
CA THR A 200 -12.24 -8.62 -0.35
C THR A 200 -13.60 -7.98 -0.16
N TYR A 201 -14.61 -8.64 -0.70
CA TYR A 201 -16.00 -8.24 -0.62
C TYR A 201 -16.86 -9.49 -0.37
N PRO A 202 -18.01 -9.39 0.33
CA PRO A 202 -18.85 -10.54 0.64
C PRO A 202 -19.61 -11.04 -0.60
N ALA A 203 -19.71 -12.37 -0.74
CA ALA A 203 -20.68 -13.00 -1.64
C ALA A 203 -22.12 -12.73 -1.16
N ALA A 204 -23.11 -13.05 -2.00
CA ALA A 204 -24.52 -12.92 -1.66
C ALA A 204 -24.85 -13.66 -0.35
N GLY A 205 -25.34 -12.92 0.66
CA GLY A 205 -25.69 -13.48 1.96
C GLY A 205 -24.51 -13.86 2.86
N GLU A 206 -23.27 -13.67 2.40
CA GLU A 206 -22.07 -13.83 3.24
C GLU A 206 -21.99 -12.70 4.27
N ARG A 207 -21.56 -13.04 5.48
CA ARG A 207 -21.29 -12.08 6.57
C ARG A 207 -19.86 -12.25 7.05
N ALA A 208 -19.26 -11.18 7.54
CA ALA A 208 -17.94 -11.25 8.15
C ALA A 208 -18.00 -12.21 9.36
N LEU A 209 -17.01 -13.10 9.46
CA LEU A 209 -16.84 -13.89 10.67
C LEU A 209 -16.45 -12.95 11.83
N PRO A 210 -16.86 -13.23 13.07
CA PRO A 210 -16.45 -12.44 14.23
C PRO A 210 -14.92 -12.23 14.25
N GLY A 211 -14.48 -10.97 14.36
CA GLY A 211 -13.08 -10.58 14.37
C GLY A 211 -12.50 -10.26 13.00
N GLN A 212 -13.27 -10.46 11.91
CA GLN A 212 -12.92 -10.02 10.56
C GLN A 212 -13.61 -8.72 10.18
N SER A 213 -13.17 -8.10 9.09
CA SER A 213 -13.78 -6.91 8.48
C SER A 213 -13.61 -6.98 6.97
N PHE A 214 -14.66 -6.67 6.21
CA PHE A 214 -14.56 -6.52 4.75
C PHE A 214 -14.15 -5.10 4.33
N GLY A 215 -14.14 -4.15 5.26
CA GLY A 215 -13.63 -2.79 5.05
C GLY A 215 -12.10 -2.69 4.99
N SER A 216 -11.57 -1.51 5.28
CA SER A 216 -10.13 -1.29 5.40
C SER A 216 -9.53 -1.98 6.64
N LEU A 217 -8.22 -2.17 6.66
CA LEU A 217 -7.50 -2.64 7.86
C LEU A 217 -7.68 -1.69 9.06
N SER A 218 -7.91 -0.40 8.81
CA SER A 218 -8.16 0.59 9.86
C SER A 218 -9.41 0.29 10.68
N ASN A 219 -10.38 -0.45 10.11
CA ASN A 219 -11.58 -0.85 10.84
C ASN A 219 -11.32 -1.95 11.87
N LEU A 220 -10.21 -2.70 11.76
CA LEU A 220 -9.86 -3.78 12.68
C LEU A 220 -9.21 -3.27 13.98
N VAL A 221 -8.81 -2.01 14.05
CA VAL A 221 -8.08 -1.46 15.21
C VAL A 221 -8.98 -1.42 16.44
N VAL A 222 -8.53 -2.04 17.54
CA VAL A 222 -9.18 -1.97 18.86
C VAL A 222 -8.46 -1.00 19.81
N ALA A 223 -7.16 -0.78 19.60
CA ALA A 223 -6.37 0.24 20.27
C ALA A 223 -5.13 0.61 19.45
N LEU A 224 -4.58 1.81 19.67
CA LEU A 224 -3.27 2.20 19.13
C LEU A 224 -2.52 3.10 20.11
N THR A 225 -1.19 3.07 20.06
CA THR A 225 -0.34 4.01 20.79
C THR A 225 0.31 4.99 19.83
N ALA A 226 0.20 6.29 20.11
CA ALA A 226 0.78 7.35 19.32
C ALA A 226 1.62 8.31 20.17
N VAL A 227 2.55 9.01 19.52
CA VAL A 227 3.27 10.13 20.12
C VAL A 227 2.41 11.39 20.02
N VAL A 228 2.06 11.97 21.16
CA VAL A 228 1.14 13.12 21.24
C VAL A 228 1.67 14.19 22.18
N TRP A 229 1.27 15.44 21.96
CA TRP A 229 1.63 16.56 22.81
C TRP A 229 0.82 16.58 24.12
N ASN A 230 1.52 16.62 25.25
CA ASN A 230 0.93 16.87 26.56
C ASN A 230 1.17 18.34 26.95
N ALA A 231 0.13 19.16 26.82
CA ALA A 231 0.21 20.58 27.12
C ALA A 231 0.52 20.89 28.60
N ALA A 232 0.12 20.02 29.53
CA ALA A 232 0.40 20.19 30.95
C ALA A 232 1.88 19.91 31.29
N ALA A 233 2.50 18.95 30.59
CA ALA A 233 3.92 18.64 30.71
C ALA A 233 4.81 19.55 29.84
N GLY A 234 4.26 20.15 28.79
CA GLY A 234 5.03 20.92 27.81
C GLY A 234 6.00 20.07 26.99
N ALA A 235 5.64 18.80 26.75
CA ALA A 235 6.46 17.80 26.05
C ALA A 235 5.57 16.80 25.29
N TYR A 236 6.15 16.07 24.35
CA TYR A 236 5.52 14.90 23.76
C TYR A 236 5.54 13.70 24.72
N GLU A 237 4.56 12.81 24.59
CA GLU A 237 4.46 11.55 25.35
C GLU A 237 3.86 10.44 24.50
N LEU A 238 3.96 9.19 24.99
CA LEU A 238 3.19 8.08 24.44
C LEU A 238 1.80 8.07 25.08
N ARG A 239 0.76 8.05 24.24
CA ARG A 239 -0.62 7.83 24.68
C ARG A 239 -1.23 6.66 23.91
N GLU A 240 -1.80 5.73 24.67
CA GLU A 240 -2.69 4.71 24.11
C GLU A 240 -4.11 5.29 23.97
N PHE A 241 -4.74 4.99 22.84
CA PHE A 241 -6.13 5.32 22.54
C PHE A 241 -6.89 4.01 22.31
N ARG A 242 -8.00 3.83 23.01
CA ARG A 242 -8.92 2.72 22.78
C ARG A 242 -9.95 3.07 21.71
N ARG A 243 -10.46 2.07 20.99
CA ARG A 243 -11.46 2.25 19.92
C ARG A 243 -12.73 2.98 20.38
N SER A 244 -13.05 2.91 21.66
CA SER A 244 -14.18 3.59 22.30
C SER A 244 -13.96 5.09 22.54
N GLU A 245 -12.73 5.59 22.44
CA GLU A 245 -12.42 7.00 22.64
C GLU A 245 -12.65 7.79 21.34
N PRO A 246 -13.46 8.86 21.33
CA PRO A 246 -13.67 9.69 20.13
C PRO A 246 -12.40 10.24 19.51
N GLU A 247 -11.35 10.47 20.32
CA GLU A 247 -10.05 10.95 19.84
C GLU A 247 -9.29 9.93 18.96
N ILE A 248 -9.69 8.64 18.94
CA ILE A 248 -9.01 7.64 18.10
C ILE A 248 -9.41 7.73 16.63
N THR A 249 -10.64 8.15 16.30
CA THR A 249 -11.17 8.01 14.92
C THR A 249 -10.36 8.80 13.87
N PRO A 250 -9.74 9.96 14.17
CA PRO A 250 -8.78 10.60 13.27
C PRO A 250 -7.45 9.83 13.12
N LEU A 251 -7.05 9.08 14.14
CA LEU A 251 -5.78 8.35 14.19
C LEU A 251 -5.83 7.03 13.43
N LEU A 252 -7.02 6.47 13.18
CA LEU A 252 -7.20 5.20 12.47
C LEU A 252 -6.76 5.25 11.00
N ALA A 253 -6.86 6.42 10.36
CA ALA A 253 -6.36 6.70 9.01
C ALA A 253 -5.87 8.15 8.94
N HIS A 254 -4.60 8.38 9.29
CA HIS A 254 -4.10 9.70 9.67
C HIS A 254 -3.20 10.40 8.63
N LEU A 255 -3.00 9.81 7.45
CA LEU A 255 -2.18 10.34 6.35
C LEU A 255 -0.75 10.74 6.75
N GLY A 256 -0.23 10.14 7.82
CA GLY A 256 1.07 10.49 8.39
C GLY A 256 1.09 11.73 9.29
N ARG A 257 -0.03 12.39 9.61
CA ARG A 257 -0.09 13.51 10.58
C ARG A 257 0.04 13.11 12.06
N SER A 258 0.14 11.82 12.33
CA SER A 258 0.43 11.26 13.65
C SER A 258 1.58 10.25 13.51
N PHE A 259 2.30 10.03 14.61
CA PHE A 259 3.31 8.98 14.70
C PHE A 259 2.79 7.86 15.61
N VAL A 260 2.27 6.80 14.99
CA VAL A 260 1.84 5.58 15.68
C VAL A 260 3.06 4.69 15.94
N THR A 261 3.19 4.17 17.15
CA THR A 261 4.31 3.31 17.58
C THR A 261 3.90 1.84 17.76
N SER A 262 2.65 1.58 18.14
CA SER A 262 2.06 0.25 18.19
C SER A 262 0.56 0.28 17.94
N VAL A 263 0.02 -0.85 17.50
CA VAL A 263 -1.41 -1.04 17.21
C VAL A 263 -1.87 -2.41 17.70
N THR A 264 -3.10 -2.48 18.17
CA THR A 264 -3.78 -3.73 18.49
C THR A 264 -5.00 -3.85 17.60
N LEU A 265 -5.11 -4.95 16.87
CA LEU A 265 -6.20 -5.21 15.93
C LEU A 265 -6.95 -6.49 16.32
N GLN A 266 -8.26 -6.54 16.11
CA GLN A 266 -9.03 -7.78 16.21
C GLN A 266 -8.63 -8.74 15.08
N ALA A 267 -8.77 -10.04 15.34
CA ALA A 267 -8.57 -11.09 14.35
C ALA A 267 -9.68 -12.13 14.49
N GLY A 268 -10.12 -12.67 13.35
CA GLY A 268 -11.12 -13.73 13.30
C GLY A 268 -10.51 -15.07 12.93
N ALA A 269 -11.33 -16.11 12.87
CA ALA A 269 -10.89 -17.43 12.41
C ALA A 269 -10.27 -17.35 11.01
N ASN A 270 -9.17 -18.06 10.79
CA ASN A 270 -8.61 -18.23 9.45
C ASN A 270 -9.54 -19.11 8.61
N TYR A 271 -9.44 -18.97 7.29
CA TYR A 271 -10.32 -19.67 6.36
C TYR A 271 -9.57 -20.05 5.08
N ARG A 272 -10.09 -21.07 4.40
CA ARG A 272 -9.50 -21.58 3.18
C ARG A 272 -10.00 -20.81 1.95
N LEU A 273 -9.01 -20.30 1.24
CA LEU A 273 -8.92 -19.78 -0.11
C LEU A 273 -9.19 -20.74 -1.27
N ARG A 274 -10.08 -20.47 -2.23
CA ARG A 274 -9.80 -20.84 -3.64
C ARG A 274 -9.57 -19.57 -4.43
N CYS A 275 -8.58 -19.53 -5.31
CA CYS A 275 -8.33 -18.42 -6.24
C CYS A 275 -8.26 -18.96 -7.66
N GLN A 276 -9.19 -18.54 -8.51
CA GLN A 276 -9.25 -18.92 -9.92
C GLN A 276 -8.90 -17.73 -10.80
N SER A 277 -8.04 -17.95 -11.80
CA SER A 277 -7.67 -16.97 -12.81
C SER A 277 -8.26 -17.33 -14.17
N PHE A 278 -8.81 -16.33 -14.85
CA PHE A 278 -9.37 -16.43 -16.20
C PHE A 278 -8.76 -15.35 -17.10
N THR A 279 -8.55 -15.70 -18.37
CA THR A 279 -8.00 -14.81 -19.41
C THR A 279 -8.78 -14.94 -20.72
N ASP A 280 -10.04 -15.36 -20.64
CA ASP A 280 -10.88 -15.75 -21.77
C ASP A 280 -12.28 -15.09 -21.72
N VAL A 281 -12.45 -14.10 -20.85
CA VAL A 281 -13.69 -13.31 -20.74
C VAL A 281 -13.45 -11.95 -21.42
N PRO A 282 -14.12 -11.64 -22.55
CA PRO A 282 -14.02 -10.34 -23.19
C PRO A 282 -14.39 -9.20 -22.23
N TRP A 283 -13.70 -8.06 -22.31
CA TRP A 283 -13.97 -6.94 -21.40
C TRP A 283 -15.41 -6.42 -21.54
N GLN A 284 -16.00 -6.48 -22.74
CA GLN A 284 -17.39 -6.09 -22.99
C GLN A 284 -18.40 -7.05 -22.32
N GLU A 285 -18.04 -8.33 -22.17
CA GLU A 285 -18.85 -9.31 -21.42
C GLU A 285 -18.65 -9.11 -19.91
N LEU A 286 -17.39 -8.99 -19.47
CA LEU A 286 -17.05 -8.85 -18.06
C LEU A 286 -17.62 -7.55 -17.47
N PHE A 287 -17.50 -6.44 -18.16
CA PHE A 287 -17.90 -5.11 -17.70
C PHE A 287 -19.20 -4.63 -18.37
N ALA A 288 -20.10 -5.57 -18.68
CA ALA A 288 -21.39 -5.28 -19.30
C ALA A 288 -22.33 -4.46 -18.36
N PRO A 289 -23.33 -3.76 -18.92
CA PRO A 289 -24.34 -3.04 -18.13
C PRO A 289 -25.09 -3.95 -17.13
N PRO A 290 -25.73 -3.38 -16.09
CA PRO A 290 -26.50 -4.14 -15.11
C PRO A 290 -27.53 -5.10 -15.72
N GLY A 291 -27.58 -6.33 -15.22
CA GLY A 291 -28.54 -7.35 -15.64
C GLY A 291 -28.20 -8.02 -16.98
N SER A 292 -27.01 -7.76 -17.54
CA SER A 292 -26.55 -8.43 -18.76
C SER A 292 -26.29 -9.93 -18.50
N PRO A 293 -26.58 -10.82 -19.47
CA PRO A 293 -26.26 -12.24 -19.35
C PRO A 293 -24.75 -12.49 -19.50
N GLY A 294 -24.30 -13.69 -19.14
CA GLY A 294 -22.92 -14.14 -19.36
C GLY A 294 -22.06 -14.13 -18.10
N ARG A 295 -20.75 -13.98 -18.28
CA ARG A 295 -19.70 -13.97 -17.25
C ARG A 295 -19.39 -12.54 -16.80
N THR A 296 -20.39 -11.86 -16.24
CA THR A 296 -20.29 -10.46 -15.83
C THR A 296 -19.60 -10.30 -14.48
N PHE A 297 -19.00 -9.13 -14.26
CA PHE A 297 -18.31 -8.78 -13.01
C PHE A 297 -19.28 -8.81 -11.82
N GLU A 298 -20.49 -8.26 -11.98
CA GLU A 298 -21.53 -8.29 -10.94
C GLU A 298 -21.93 -9.72 -10.54
N ARG A 299 -21.99 -10.65 -11.51
CA ARG A 299 -22.34 -12.04 -11.25
C ARG A 299 -21.26 -12.73 -10.43
N PHE A 300 -19.99 -12.56 -10.80
CA PHE A 300 -18.89 -13.13 -10.04
C PHE A 300 -18.79 -12.53 -8.63
N VAL A 301 -19.09 -11.25 -8.48
CA VAL A 301 -19.19 -10.60 -7.17
C VAL A 301 -20.37 -11.16 -6.37
N GLU A 302 -21.52 -11.42 -6.99
CA GLU A 302 -22.65 -12.03 -6.30
C GLU A 302 -22.35 -13.46 -5.86
N GLU A 303 -21.69 -14.25 -6.70
CA GLU A 303 -21.38 -15.67 -6.43
C GLU A 303 -20.21 -15.86 -5.45
N SER A 304 -19.16 -15.04 -5.52
CA SER A 304 -17.91 -15.24 -4.77
C SER A 304 -17.48 -14.06 -3.91
N GLY A 305 -18.07 -12.88 -4.14
CA GLY A 305 -17.71 -11.64 -3.45
C GLY A 305 -16.39 -11.05 -3.94
N ARG A 306 -15.29 -11.76 -3.72
CA ARG A 306 -13.92 -11.30 -4.03
C ARG A 306 -13.62 -11.47 -5.52
N VAL A 307 -13.55 -10.36 -6.23
CA VAL A 307 -13.20 -10.31 -7.65
C VAL A 307 -12.23 -9.17 -7.90
N GLU A 308 -11.16 -9.45 -8.64
CA GLU A 308 -10.26 -8.43 -9.19
C GLU A 308 -10.08 -8.67 -10.69
N ALA A 309 -10.19 -7.62 -11.49
CA ALA A 309 -9.84 -7.67 -12.91
C ALA A 309 -8.69 -6.71 -13.23
N ILE A 310 -7.70 -7.21 -13.96
CA ILE A 310 -6.55 -6.46 -14.48
C ILE A 310 -6.66 -6.45 -16.01
N TRP A 311 -7.05 -5.31 -16.58
CA TRP A 311 -7.26 -5.15 -18.02
C TRP A 311 -6.10 -4.41 -18.67
N PHE A 312 -5.29 -5.13 -19.44
CA PHE A 312 -4.12 -4.57 -20.13
C PHE A 312 -4.54 -3.62 -21.26
N PRO A 313 -3.78 -2.53 -21.49
CA PRO A 313 -4.14 -1.52 -22.47
C PRO A 313 -4.19 -2.14 -23.89
N PHE A 314 -5.23 -1.82 -24.65
CA PHE A 314 -5.45 -2.32 -26.03
C PHE A 314 -5.54 -3.85 -26.14
N THR A 315 -6.12 -4.53 -25.14
CA THR A 315 -6.38 -5.98 -25.17
C THR A 315 -7.88 -6.29 -25.07
N GLU A 316 -8.31 -7.41 -25.63
CA GLU A 316 -9.75 -7.79 -25.65
C GLU A 316 -10.23 -8.46 -24.36
N THR A 317 -9.33 -9.08 -23.59
CA THR A 317 -9.70 -9.85 -22.39
C THR A 317 -8.85 -9.40 -21.19
N PRO A 318 -9.44 -9.15 -20.02
CA PRO A 318 -8.70 -8.92 -18.79
C PRO A 318 -8.11 -10.21 -18.20
N TRP A 319 -7.13 -10.08 -17.31
CA TRP A 319 -6.82 -11.12 -16.32
C TRP A 319 -7.78 -10.97 -15.13
N LEU A 320 -8.75 -11.86 -15.06
CA LEU A 320 -9.75 -11.93 -14.01
C LEU A 320 -9.30 -12.90 -12.92
N LYS A 321 -9.35 -12.47 -11.65
CA LYS A 321 -9.12 -13.31 -10.47
C LYS A 321 -10.38 -13.33 -9.61
N ILE A 322 -10.79 -14.52 -9.20
CA ILE A 322 -11.96 -14.75 -8.36
C ILE A 322 -11.52 -15.55 -7.14
N TRP A 323 -11.80 -15.04 -5.95
CA TRP A 323 -11.57 -15.79 -4.71
C TRP A 323 -12.90 -16.23 -4.09
N SER A 324 -13.00 -17.52 -3.76
CA SER A 324 -14.20 -18.08 -3.12
C SER A 324 -13.78 -18.77 -1.82
N VAL A 325 -14.53 -18.55 -0.74
CA VAL A 325 -14.36 -19.32 0.51
C VAL A 325 -14.60 -20.79 0.19
N CYS A 326 -13.61 -21.63 0.44
CA CYS A 326 -13.58 -23.01 -0.03
C CYS A 326 -12.99 -23.92 1.06
N PRO A 327 -13.79 -24.41 2.02
CA PRO A 327 -13.30 -25.19 3.16
C PRO A 327 -12.59 -26.48 2.77
N GLU A 328 -13.05 -27.14 1.69
CA GLU A 328 -12.48 -28.38 1.17
C GLU A 328 -11.76 -28.11 -0.14
N LYS A 329 -10.58 -28.69 -0.32
CA LYS A 329 -9.79 -28.51 -1.55
C LYS A 329 -10.51 -29.13 -2.75
N PRO A 330 -10.81 -28.35 -3.80
CA PRO A 330 -11.32 -28.92 -5.06
C PRO A 330 -10.30 -29.90 -5.69
N PRO A 331 -10.76 -30.95 -6.40
CA PRO A 331 -9.86 -31.88 -7.08
C PRO A 331 -8.91 -31.21 -8.08
N THR A 332 -9.39 -30.17 -8.77
CA THR A 332 -8.65 -29.44 -9.81
C THR A 332 -7.69 -28.39 -9.25
N ALA A 333 -7.89 -27.95 -8.01
CA ALA A 333 -7.11 -26.86 -7.43
C ALA A 333 -5.75 -27.36 -6.93
N ARG A 334 -4.70 -26.61 -7.26
CA ARG A 334 -3.35 -26.80 -6.74
C ARG A 334 -3.28 -26.23 -5.32
N GLU A 335 -2.92 -27.06 -4.35
CA GLU A 335 -2.68 -26.57 -2.99
C GLU A 335 -1.39 -25.75 -2.93
N VAL A 336 -1.45 -24.64 -2.19
CA VAL A 336 -0.32 -23.77 -1.89
C VAL A 336 -0.17 -23.61 -0.39
N HIS A 337 1.07 -23.41 0.05
CA HIS A 337 1.45 -23.26 1.46
C HIS A 337 2.24 -21.97 1.71
N GLY A 338 2.18 -21.04 0.76
CA GLY A 338 2.87 -19.76 0.84
C GLY A 338 2.31 -18.74 -0.16
N PRO A 339 2.54 -17.45 0.10
CA PRO A 339 2.08 -16.36 -0.75
C PRO A 339 2.89 -16.20 -2.04
N TYR A 340 2.45 -15.25 -2.88
CA TYR A 340 3.13 -14.80 -4.10
C TYR A 340 3.25 -15.89 -5.17
N ASN A 341 2.10 -16.47 -5.50
CA ASN A 341 2.01 -17.62 -6.41
C ASN A 341 2.16 -17.26 -7.90
N TYR A 342 2.17 -15.98 -8.28
CA TYR A 342 2.33 -15.52 -9.67
C TYR A 342 3.74 -15.03 -9.95
N PHE A 343 4.77 -15.83 -9.66
CA PHE A 343 6.17 -15.40 -9.79
C PHE A 343 6.57 -14.92 -11.21
N PHE A 344 5.82 -15.30 -12.25
CA PHE A 344 5.99 -14.80 -13.62
C PHE A 344 5.61 -13.31 -13.77
N SER A 345 4.81 -12.74 -12.87
CA SER A 345 4.62 -11.28 -12.80
C SER A 345 5.72 -10.56 -12.03
N ASP A 346 6.50 -11.30 -11.24
CA ASP A 346 7.61 -10.77 -10.43
C ASP A 346 8.96 -10.81 -11.19
N SER A 347 9.04 -11.60 -12.27
CA SER A 347 10.19 -11.72 -13.16
C SER A 347 9.75 -11.50 -14.60
N ILE A 348 10.10 -10.35 -15.17
CA ILE A 348 9.60 -9.91 -16.47
C ILE A 348 10.42 -10.58 -17.60
N PRO A 349 9.80 -11.40 -18.47
CA PRO A 349 10.51 -12.08 -19.56
C PRO A 349 10.91 -11.10 -20.69
N GLU A 350 11.82 -11.53 -21.58
CA GLU A 350 12.43 -10.66 -22.60
C GLU A 350 11.41 -10.02 -23.56
N GLU A 351 10.34 -10.77 -23.86
CA GLU A 351 9.20 -10.38 -24.69
C GLU A 351 8.43 -9.19 -24.12
N VAL A 352 8.52 -8.98 -22.80
CA VAL A 352 7.95 -7.82 -22.11
C VAL A 352 9.02 -6.74 -21.90
N THR A 353 10.28 -7.10 -21.61
CA THR A 353 11.35 -6.11 -21.39
C THR A 353 11.73 -5.35 -22.65
N THR A 354 11.64 -5.94 -23.84
CA THR A 354 12.00 -5.27 -25.10
C THR A 354 11.00 -4.17 -25.50
N PRO A 355 9.67 -4.41 -25.56
CA PRO A 355 8.69 -3.34 -25.71
C PRO A 355 8.67 -2.37 -24.53
N LEU A 356 8.87 -2.85 -23.29
CA LEU A 356 9.04 -1.98 -22.11
C LEU A 356 10.20 -1.01 -22.30
N GLY A 357 11.36 -1.48 -22.78
CA GLY A 357 12.51 -0.65 -23.07
C GLY A 357 12.21 0.44 -24.11
N ARG A 358 11.39 0.12 -25.13
CA ARG A 358 10.95 1.08 -26.15
C ARG A 358 9.96 2.11 -25.61
N VAL A 359 8.96 1.67 -24.83
CA VAL A 359 7.99 2.58 -24.20
C VAL A 359 8.70 3.49 -23.20
N ALA A 360 9.56 2.92 -22.35
CA ALA A 360 10.38 3.66 -21.39
C ALA A 360 11.39 4.60 -22.07
N SER A 361 11.87 4.30 -23.28
CA SER A 361 12.71 5.20 -24.09
C SER A 361 11.91 6.24 -24.88
N GLY A 362 10.60 6.38 -24.64
CA GLY A 362 9.75 7.39 -25.26
C GLY A 362 9.04 6.98 -26.56
N MET A 363 9.16 5.71 -26.99
CA MET A 363 8.54 5.21 -28.22
C MET A 363 7.08 4.76 -27.96
N GLN A 364 6.22 5.73 -27.62
CA GLN A 364 4.85 5.51 -27.14
C GLN A 364 3.94 4.69 -28.07
N ALA A 365 4.18 4.73 -29.39
CA ALA A 365 3.43 3.93 -30.37
C ALA A 365 3.57 2.40 -30.18
N ALA A 366 4.54 1.94 -29.38
CA ALA A 366 4.67 0.54 -29.00
C ALA A 366 3.66 0.08 -27.93
N THR A 367 2.86 0.99 -27.36
CA THR A 367 1.95 0.68 -26.25
C THR A 367 0.97 -0.46 -26.53
N PRO A 368 0.29 -0.55 -27.70
CA PRO A 368 -0.60 -1.67 -27.98
C PRO A 368 0.13 -3.03 -27.98
N ALA A 369 1.33 -3.08 -28.58
CA ALA A 369 2.16 -4.28 -28.58
C ALA A 369 2.67 -4.63 -27.17
N PHE A 370 2.98 -3.62 -26.35
CA PHE A 370 3.37 -3.82 -24.95
C PHE A 370 2.22 -4.35 -24.10
N GLY A 371 0.99 -3.84 -24.27
CA GLY A 371 -0.20 -4.37 -23.60
C GLY A 371 -0.47 -5.83 -23.97
N ALA A 372 -0.42 -6.16 -25.27
CA ALA A 372 -0.55 -7.53 -25.74
C ALA A 372 0.56 -8.46 -25.20
N GLY A 373 1.81 -7.98 -25.13
CA GLY A 373 2.93 -8.72 -24.57
C GLY A 373 2.77 -9.02 -23.07
N GLN A 374 2.32 -8.03 -22.29
CA GLN A 374 2.02 -8.23 -20.87
C GLN A 374 0.91 -9.26 -20.65
N PHE A 375 -0.21 -9.12 -21.39
CA PHE A 375 -1.31 -10.08 -21.30
C PHE A 375 -0.87 -11.50 -21.70
N GLY A 376 -0.12 -11.63 -22.81
CA GLY A 376 0.43 -12.91 -23.26
C GLY A 376 1.34 -13.56 -22.22
N ALA A 377 2.20 -12.78 -21.56
CA ALA A 377 3.07 -13.27 -20.48
C ALA A 377 2.27 -13.76 -19.26
N VAL A 378 1.17 -13.08 -18.89
CA VAL A 378 0.28 -13.54 -17.82
C VAL A 378 -0.42 -14.85 -18.20
N ALA A 379 -1.04 -14.92 -19.38
CA ALA A 379 -1.76 -16.12 -19.81
C ALA A 379 -0.82 -17.34 -19.93
N ALA A 380 0.35 -17.16 -20.52
CA ALA A 380 1.37 -18.20 -20.62
C ALA A 380 1.93 -18.59 -19.23
N GLY A 381 2.17 -17.61 -18.36
CA GLY A 381 2.66 -17.83 -17.00
C GLY A 381 1.70 -18.64 -16.15
N LEU A 382 0.40 -18.31 -16.19
CA LEU A 382 -0.65 -19.06 -15.49
C LEU A 382 -0.67 -20.54 -15.91
N ALA A 383 -0.60 -20.79 -17.22
CA ALA A 383 -0.60 -22.15 -17.79
C ALA A 383 0.68 -22.91 -17.43
N ALA A 384 1.86 -22.30 -17.66
CA ALA A 384 3.15 -22.94 -17.45
C ALA A 384 3.43 -23.29 -15.98
N THR A 385 2.83 -22.55 -15.05
CA THR A 385 3.06 -22.71 -13.60
C THR A 385 1.92 -23.42 -12.87
N GLY A 386 0.84 -23.79 -13.59
CA GLY A 386 -0.34 -24.40 -12.98
C GLY A 386 -0.95 -23.52 -11.89
N THR A 387 -1.04 -22.21 -12.12
CA THR A 387 -1.53 -21.22 -11.15
C THR A 387 -2.90 -20.64 -11.48
N ALA A 388 -3.58 -21.19 -12.50
CA ALA A 388 -4.94 -20.77 -12.86
C ALA A 388 -6.02 -21.20 -11.83
N ASP A 389 -5.76 -22.21 -10.99
CA ASP A 389 -6.70 -22.69 -9.96
C ASP A 389 -5.91 -23.08 -8.70
N LEU A 390 -5.91 -22.19 -7.71
CA LEU A 390 -5.16 -22.33 -6.46
C LEU A 390 -6.09 -22.54 -5.27
N TRP A 391 -5.60 -23.25 -4.26
CA TRP A 391 -6.28 -23.41 -2.98
C TRP A 391 -5.29 -23.35 -1.81
N GLY A 392 -5.62 -22.66 -0.73
CA GLY A 392 -4.66 -22.38 0.35
C GLY A 392 -5.28 -21.68 1.54
N TRP A 393 -4.49 -21.32 2.54
CA TRP A 393 -4.94 -20.42 3.60
C TRP A 393 -5.10 -18.99 3.07
N SER A 394 -5.91 -18.18 3.75
CA SER A 394 -6.23 -16.81 3.33
C SER A 394 -5.00 -16.02 2.86
N LYS A 395 -3.97 -15.88 3.71
CA LYS A 395 -2.75 -15.10 3.40
C LYS A 395 -2.02 -15.59 2.14
N ASP A 396 -2.04 -16.89 1.85
CA ASP A 396 -1.32 -17.50 0.72
C ASP A 396 -1.92 -17.09 -0.62
N LEU A 397 -3.20 -16.70 -0.62
CA LEU A 397 -3.92 -16.26 -1.81
C LEU A 397 -4.27 -14.76 -1.79
N LEU A 398 -4.25 -14.11 -0.63
CA LEU A 398 -4.42 -12.66 -0.50
C LEU A 398 -3.15 -11.89 -0.87
N PHE A 399 -1.96 -12.43 -0.57
CA PHE A 399 -0.69 -11.83 -0.97
C PHE A 399 -0.22 -12.39 -2.30
N TYR A 400 -0.26 -11.56 -3.34
CA TYR A 400 0.11 -11.96 -4.70
C TYR A 400 1.00 -10.94 -5.44
N LEU A 401 1.39 -9.83 -4.79
CA LEU A 401 2.32 -8.85 -5.35
C LEU A 401 3.59 -8.73 -4.52
N ARG A 402 4.75 -8.88 -5.18
CA ARG A 402 6.05 -8.54 -4.58
C ARG A 402 6.49 -7.14 -4.97
N ALA A 403 7.36 -6.54 -4.14
CA ALA A 403 7.98 -5.26 -4.44
C ALA A 403 8.83 -5.27 -5.74
N THR A 404 9.19 -6.45 -6.27
CA THR A 404 9.94 -6.60 -7.53
C THR A 404 9.11 -6.39 -8.79
N THR A 405 7.77 -6.30 -8.68
CA THR A 405 6.91 -6.03 -9.85
C THR A 405 7.24 -4.70 -10.54
N LEU A 406 6.76 -4.55 -11.77
CA LEU A 406 7.05 -3.39 -12.62
C LEU A 406 6.64 -2.09 -11.93
N ARG A 407 7.55 -1.11 -11.90
CA ARG A 407 7.32 0.16 -11.24
C ARG A 407 6.36 1.02 -12.06
N VAL A 408 5.25 1.38 -11.45
CA VAL A 408 4.17 2.18 -12.06
C VAL A 408 3.80 3.34 -11.15
N ILE A 409 3.04 4.29 -11.69
CA ILE A 409 2.16 5.15 -10.89
C ILE A 409 0.69 4.82 -11.21
N ALA A 410 -0.23 5.18 -10.33
CA ALA A 410 -1.66 4.99 -10.54
C ALA A 410 -2.44 6.30 -10.33
N GLY A 411 -3.48 6.50 -11.14
CA GLY A 411 -4.57 7.43 -10.84
C GLY A 411 -5.87 6.67 -10.55
N GLY A 412 -6.95 7.41 -10.36
CA GLY A 412 -8.30 6.89 -10.12
C GLY A 412 -8.71 7.07 -8.67
N GLY A 413 -9.49 6.14 -8.14
CA GLY A 413 -9.91 6.19 -6.73
C GLY A 413 -10.99 5.18 -6.41
N VAL A 414 -11.82 5.53 -5.44
CA VAL A 414 -12.91 4.68 -4.95
C VAL A 414 -14.25 5.34 -5.19
N VAL A 415 -15.22 4.53 -5.60
CA VAL A 415 -16.63 4.90 -5.70
C VAL A 415 -17.38 4.18 -4.59
N VAL A 416 -17.93 4.94 -3.66
CA VAL A 416 -18.80 4.44 -2.58
C VAL A 416 -20.24 4.51 -3.05
N THR A 417 -20.93 3.36 -3.04
CA THR A 417 -22.29 3.20 -3.56
C THR A 417 -22.99 2.01 -2.91
N ARG A 418 -24.21 1.70 -3.32
CA ARG A 418 -24.93 0.47 -2.94
C ARG A 418 -24.48 -0.71 -3.81
N ARG A 419 -24.49 -1.93 -3.26
CA ARG A 419 -24.16 -3.18 -3.98
C ARG A 419 -24.80 -3.31 -5.37
N ALA A 420 -26.08 -2.94 -5.51
CA ALA A 420 -26.82 -3.04 -6.77
C ALA A 420 -26.30 -2.12 -7.89
N ASN A 421 -25.37 -1.20 -7.62
CA ASN A 421 -24.78 -0.31 -8.61
C ASN A 421 -23.41 -0.80 -9.15
N ILE A 422 -22.91 -1.96 -8.71
CA ILE A 422 -21.57 -2.46 -9.10
C ILE A 422 -21.39 -2.52 -10.62
N ALA A 423 -22.28 -3.20 -11.35
CA ALA A 423 -22.18 -3.27 -12.81
C ALA A 423 -22.27 -1.89 -13.47
N ARG A 424 -23.16 -1.02 -13.00
CA ARG A 424 -23.32 0.33 -13.54
C ARG A 424 -22.01 1.11 -13.45
N VAL A 425 -21.44 1.18 -12.25
CA VAL A 425 -20.22 1.96 -11.99
C VAL A 425 -19.05 1.43 -12.83
N VAL A 426 -18.84 0.11 -12.84
CA VAL A 426 -17.73 -0.50 -13.59
C VAL A 426 -17.93 -0.36 -15.11
N HIS A 427 -19.16 -0.51 -15.59
CA HIS A 427 -19.49 -0.35 -17.02
C HIS A 427 -19.26 1.09 -17.49
N GLU A 428 -19.73 2.08 -16.72
CA GLU A 428 -19.56 3.51 -17.05
C GLU A 428 -18.07 3.87 -17.13
N PHE A 429 -17.26 3.44 -16.16
CA PHE A 429 -15.81 3.71 -16.16
C PHE A 429 -15.10 3.04 -17.34
N THR A 430 -15.36 1.76 -17.58
CA THR A 430 -14.63 1.00 -18.60
C THR A 430 -15.01 1.43 -20.02
N THR A 431 -16.25 1.85 -20.23
CA THR A 431 -16.70 2.51 -21.47
C THR A 431 -15.97 3.83 -21.67
N TRP A 432 -15.97 4.72 -20.66
CA TRP A 432 -15.25 5.98 -20.73
C TRP A 432 -13.75 5.78 -21.00
N LEU A 433 -13.11 4.86 -20.28
CA LEU A 433 -11.70 4.55 -20.43
C LEU A 433 -11.37 4.08 -21.85
N HIS A 434 -12.17 3.15 -22.39
CA HIS A 434 -12.01 2.66 -23.75
C HIS A 434 -12.11 3.79 -24.78
N GLU A 435 -13.13 4.64 -24.66
CA GLU A 435 -13.32 5.79 -25.55
C GLU A 435 -12.15 6.78 -25.48
N ARG A 436 -11.68 7.11 -24.27
CA ARG A 436 -10.54 8.03 -24.10
C ARG A 436 -9.25 7.44 -24.66
N MET A 437 -8.93 6.19 -24.32
CA MET A 437 -7.73 5.54 -24.86
C MET A 437 -7.77 5.45 -26.39
N THR A 438 -8.93 5.17 -26.98
CA THR A 438 -9.12 5.18 -28.44
C THR A 438 -8.95 6.57 -29.03
N HIS A 439 -9.49 7.60 -28.38
CA HIS A 439 -9.32 8.98 -28.79
C HIS A 439 -7.84 9.40 -28.79
N TYR A 440 -7.12 9.20 -27.70
CA TYR A 440 -5.68 9.52 -27.62
C TYR A 440 -4.87 8.73 -28.67
N ALA A 441 -5.16 7.45 -28.86
CA ALA A 441 -4.49 6.64 -29.88
C ALA A 441 -4.73 7.17 -31.30
N SER A 442 -5.93 7.70 -31.60
CA SER A 442 -6.23 8.35 -32.89
C SER A 442 -5.40 9.62 -33.15
N LEU A 443 -4.89 10.24 -32.08
CA LEU A 443 -3.96 11.37 -32.13
C LEU A 443 -2.49 10.93 -32.11
N GLY A 444 -2.21 9.62 -32.13
CA GLY A 444 -0.86 9.06 -31.97
C GLY A 444 -0.29 9.17 -30.56
N GLN A 445 -1.13 9.42 -29.55
CA GLN A 445 -0.75 9.60 -28.16
C GLN A 445 -1.11 8.37 -27.32
N TYR A 446 -0.24 7.99 -26.38
CA TYR A 446 -0.44 6.83 -25.51
C TYR A 446 -0.09 7.18 -24.05
N PRO A 447 -0.95 7.95 -23.37
CA PRO A 447 -0.69 8.42 -22.00
C PRO A 447 -0.77 7.30 -20.94
N VAL A 448 -1.41 6.19 -21.29
CA VAL A 448 -1.60 5.02 -20.44
C VAL A 448 -1.05 3.79 -21.14
N ASN A 449 -0.09 3.13 -20.49
CA ASN A 449 0.63 1.97 -21.05
C ASN A 449 0.72 0.78 -20.08
N MET A 450 0.00 0.86 -18.96
CA MET A 450 -0.15 -0.24 -18.00
C MET A 450 -1.66 -0.46 -17.72
N PRO A 451 -2.04 -1.54 -17.03
CA PRO A 451 -3.43 -1.94 -16.89
C PRO A 451 -4.39 -0.94 -16.23
N PHE A 452 -5.67 -1.13 -16.51
CA PHE A 452 -6.75 -0.82 -15.60
C PHE A 452 -6.90 -1.94 -14.56
N GLU A 453 -7.17 -1.57 -13.32
CA GLU A 453 -7.40 -2.49 -12.20
C GLU A 453 -8.73 -2.14 -11.52
N VAL A 454 -9.58 -3.14 -11.32
CA VAL A 454 -10.83 -2.99 -10.55
C VAL A 454 -10.99 -4.08 -9.52
N ARG A 455 -11.40 -3.69 -8.31
CA ARG A 455 -11.61 -4.55 -7.14
C ARG A 455 -12.58 -3.92 -6.17
N LEU A 456 -13.08 -4.69 -5.21
CA LEU A 456 -14.05 -4.20 -4.23
C LEU A 456 -13.64 -4.49 -2.80
N CYS A 457 -14.13 -3.64 -1.91
CA CYS A 457 -14.30 -3.95 -0.50
C CYS A 457 -15.59 -3.34 0.02
N THR A 458 -15.97 -3.61 1.27
CA THR A 458 -17.11 -2.89 1.86
C THR A 458 -16.64 -1.56 2.44
N VAL A 459 -17.59 -0.76 2.91
CA VAL A 459 -17.28 0.35 3.82
C VAL A 459 -16.73 -0.17 5.15
N ASP A 460 -16.11 0.72 5.94
CA ASP A 460 -15.70 0.43 7.33
C ASP A 460 -16.93 0.30 8.23
N ASP A 461 -17.65 -0.83 8.12
CA ASP A 461 -18.86 -1.12 8.88
C ASP A 461 -18.53 -1.28 10.37
N GLN A 462 -19.18 -0.47 11.19
CA GLN A 462 -18.98 -0.49 12.63
C GLN A 462 -19.64 -1.71 13.31
N SER A 463 -20.54 -2.42 12.62
CA SER A 463 -21.09 -3.69 13.09
C SER A 463 -20.04 -4.82 13.12
N GLU A 464 -18.94 -4.67 12.39
CA GLU A 464 -17.83 -5.63 12.34
C GLU A 464 -16.83 -5.45 13.51
N VAL A 465 -16.93 -4.34 14.27
CA VAL A 465 -16.03 -4.02 15.37
C VAL A 465 -16.55 -4.67 16.66
N LEU A 466 -15.77 -5.57 17.25
CA LEU A 466 -16.21 -6.40 18.40
C LEU A 466 -15.91 -5.80 19.78
N VAL A 467 -15.51 -4.54 19.83
CA VAL A 467 -15.27 -3.77 21.04
C VAL A 467 -16.10 -2.48 20.99
N ASP A 468 -16.29 -1.82 22.13
CA ASP A 468 -16.90 -0.48 22.15
C ASP A 468 -16.15 0.45 21.20
N SER A 469 -16.89 1.12 20.32
CA SER A 469 -16.34 1.95 19.23
C SER A 469 -16.95 3.34 19.23
N ALA A 470 -16.09 4.35 19.10
CA ALA A 470 -16.49 5.73 18.85
C ALA A 470 -16.82 6.00 17.37
N GLY A 471 -16.64 5.01 16.48
CA GLY A 471 -17.02 5.08 15.08
C GLY A 471 -15.91 4.75 14.09
N ALA A 472 -16.19 5.06 12.82
CA ALA A 472 -15.33 4.75 11.68
C ALA A 472 -14.15 5.72 11.56
N PRO A 473 -13.04 5.31 10.91
CA PRO A 473 -11.90 6.20 10.65
C PRO A 473 -12.32 7.48 9.91
N ASN A 474 -11.92 8.66 10.40
CA ASN A 474 -12.39 9.93 9.84
C ASN A 474 -11.98 10.14 8.38
N LEU A 475 -10.74 9.78 8.04
CA LEU A 475 -10.19 9.97 6.71
C LEU A 475 -9.99 8.65 5.96
N SER A 476 -10.67 7.56 6.34
CA SER A 476 -10.70 6.38 5.47
C SER A 476 -11.51 6.68 4.21
N ALA A 477 -10.95 6.34 3.04
CA ALA A 477 -11.67 6.50 1.77
C ALA A 477 -12.94 5.64 1.71
N VAL A 478 -13.06 4.62 2.56
CA VAL A 478 -14.26 3.76 2.67
C VAL A 478 -15.04 3.96 3.96
N ARG A 479 -14.87 5.12 4.62
CA ARG A 479 -15.75 5.53 5.72
C ARG A 479 -17.22 5.49 5.26
N PRO A 480 -18.15 4.85 6.01
CA PRO A 480 -19.57 4.87 5.69
C PRO A 480 -20.13 6.30 5.55
N ARG A 481 -21.26 6.42 4.84
CA ARG A 481 -22.01 7.67 4.69
C ARG A 481 -23.28 7.61 5.54
N PRO A 482 -23.33 8.27 6.72
CA PRO A 482 -24.51 8.25 7.60
C PRO A 482 -25.80 8.71 6.94
N ASP A 483 -25.72 9.65 5.99
CA ASP A 483 -26.85 10.12 5.19
C ASP A 483 -27.28 9.13 4.09
N ARG A 484 -26.44 8.13 3.79
CA ARG A 484 -26.64 7.07 2.80
C ARG A 484 -26.29 5.69 3.39
N PRO A 485 -27.06 5.22 4.37
CA PRO A 485 -26.80 3.92 5.01
C PRO A 485 -26.96 2.74 4.03
N ASP A 486 -27.59 2.95 2.88
CA ASP A 486 -27.67 2.00 1.78
C ASP A 486 -26.36 1.83 1.00
N TRP A 487 -25.37 2.71 1.19
CA TRP A 487 -24.07 2.65 0.52
C TRP A 487 -23.07 1.85 1.34
N ASP A 488 -23.03 0.55 1.06
CA ASP A 488 -22.22 -0.46 1.73
C ASP A 488 -20.99 -0.91 0.93
N THR A 489 -20.84 -0.40 -0.30
CA THR A 489 -19.91 -0.93 -1.30
C THR A 489 -18.89 0.10 -1.73
N ALA A 490 -17.63 -0.30 -1.75
CA ALA A 490 -16.51 0.50 -2.24
C ALA A 490 -15.87 -0.18 -3.46
N ILE A 491 -15.93 0.49 -4.60
CA ILE A 491 -15.41 0.00 -5.89
C ILE A 491 -14.16 0.79 -6.22
N TRP A 492 -13.00 0.14 -6.15
CA TRP A 492 -11.70 0.74 -6.43
C TRP A 492 -11.40 0.59 -7.91
N MET A 493 -11.21 1.69 -8.61
CA MET A 493 -10.94 1.74 -10.04
C MET A 493 -9.67 2.55 -10.26
N ASN A 494 -8.62 1.87 -10.71
CA ASN A 494 -7.31 2.46 -10.90
C ASN A 494 -6.84 2.26 -12.33
N VAL A 495 -6.19 3.28 -12.89
CA VAL A 495 -5.44 3.15 -14.14
C VAL A 495 -3.98 3.38 -13.82
N VAL A 496 -3.14 2.42 -14.18
CA VAL A 496 -1.69 2.51 -13.96
C VAL A 496 -0.95 2.87 -15.24
N SER A 497 0.23 3.49 -15.10
CA SER A 497 1.08 3.83 -16.23
C SER A 497 2.54 3.97 -15.76
N ILE A 498 3.51 3.75 -16.65
CA ILE A 498 4.95 3.85 -16.34
C ILE A 498 5.28 5.31 -15.97
N PRO A 499 6.01 5.58 -14.87
CA PRO A 499 6.33 6.95 -14.47
C PRO A 499 7.06 7.71 -15.58
N GLY A 500 6.63 8.94 -15.86
CA GLY A 500 7.24 9.79 -16.90
C GLY A 500 6.68 9.59 -18.31
N THR A 501 5.64 8.78 -18.48
CA THR A 501 4.93 8.64 -19.76
C THR A 501 4.34 9.98 -20.21
N ALA A 502 4.62 10.40 -21.45
CA ALA A 502 4.13 11.69 -21.95
C ALA A 502 2.58 11.71 -22.02
N GLY A 503 1.98 12.81 -21.56
CA GLY A 503 0.52 12.98 -21.48
C GLY A 503 -0.15 12.28 -20.28
N GLN A 504 0.59 11.50 -19.48
CA GLN A 504 0.05 10.75 -18.34
C GLN A 504 -0.66 11.64 -17.30
N SER A 505 -0.01 12.74 -16.86
CA SER A 505 -0.60 13.65 -15.86
C SER A 505 -1.89 14.29 -16.36
N ALA A 506 -1.93 14.71 -17.64
CA ALA A 506 -3.12 15.27 -18.25
C ALA A 506 -4.27 14.25 -18.33
N PHE A 507 -3.96 13.01 -18.73
CA PHE A 507 -4.96 11.92 -18.76
C PHE A 507 -5.50 11.60 -17.36
N PHE A 508 -4.63 11.51 -16.34
CA PHE A 508 -5.08 11.26 -14.98
C PHE A 508 -5.88 12.42 -14.39
N ARG A 509 -5.59 13.67 -14.77
CA ARG A 509 -6.41 14.83 -14.45
C ARG A 509 -7.80 14.74 -15.09
N GLU A 510 -7.87 14.43 -16.39
CA GLU A 510 -9.13 14.25 -17.11
C GLU A 510 -9.98 13.15 -16.45
N MET A 511 -9.35 12.02 -16.11
CA MET A 511 -9.99 10.92 -15.40
C MET A 511 -10.51 11.33 -14.02
N GLU A 512 -9.68 12.01 -13.22
CA GLU A 512 -10.06 12.46 -11.86
C GLU A 512 -11.25 13.43 -11.90
N GLN A 513 -11.24 14.38 -12.84
CA GLN A 513 -12.35 15.32 -13.03
C GLN A 513 -13.62 14.59 -13.46
N TRP A 514 -13.52 13.69 -14.44
CA TRP A 514 -14.66 12.90 -14.88
C TRP A 514 -15.23 12.05 -13.74
N MET A 515 -14.40 11.35 -12.97
CA MET A 515 -14.86 10.51 -11.85
C MET A 515 -15.54 11.35 -10.76
N ALA A 516 -14.97 12.50 -10.40
CA ALA A 516 -15.53 13.38 -9.38
C ALA A 516 -16.88 13.99 -9.79
N ASP A 517 -17.02 14.36 -11.07
CA ASP A 517 -18.27 14.91 -11.60
C ASP A 517 -19.33 13.82 -11.81
N HIS A 518 -18.93 12.67 -12.37
CA HIS A 518 -19.84 11.60 -12.79
C HIS A 518 -20.36 10.74 -11.63
N TYR A 519 -19.51 10.39 -10.66
CA TYR A 519 -19.89 9.62 -9.48
C TYR A 519 -20.27 10.53 -8.32
N SER A 520 -21.36 11.27 -8.53
CA SER A 520 -21.91 12.25 -7.61
C SER A 520 -23.43 12.12 -7.47
N GLY A 521 -24.03 12.96 -6.62
CA GLY A 521 -25.47 13.01 -6.44
C GLY A 521 -26.00 11.88 -5.55
N ASP A 522 -27.10 11.25 -5.98
CA ASP A 522 -27.89 10.34 -5.16
C ASP A 522 -27.64 8.85 -5.42
N TYR A 523 -26.64 8.49 -6.23
CA TYR A 523 -26.36 7.07 -6.49
C TYR A 523 -24.95 6.64 -6.12
N ALA A 524 -23.98 7.56 -6.05
CA ALA A 524 -22.59 7.24 -5.69
C ALA A 524 -21.84 8.48 -5.17
N ALA A 525 -20.69 8.25 -4.54
CA ALA A 525 -19.70 9.27 -4.23
C ALA A 525 -18.29 8.81 -4.59
N PHE A 526 -17.53 9.66 -5.26
CA PHE A 526 -16.10 9.47 -5.51
C PHE A 526 -15.23 9.95 -4.34
N ARG A 527 -14.19 9.19 -4.01
CA ARG A 527 -13.10 9.60 -3.11
C ARG A 527 -11.74 9.18 -3.68
N SER A 528 -10.71 9.96 -3.43
CA SER A 528 -9.34 9.61 -3.82
C SER A 528 -8.80 8.45 -2.96
N GLU A 529 -8.04 7.54 -3.58
CA GLU A 529 -7.29 6.50 -2.86
C GLU A 529 -5.95 7.08 -2.38
N TRP A 530 -5.81 7.28 -1.06
CA TRP A 530 -4.72 8.06 -0.48
C TRP A 530 -3.31 7.62 -0.82
N SER A 531 -3.10 6.32 -1.04
CA SER A 531 -1.80 5.79 -1.41
C SER A 531 -1.38 6.15 -2.83
N LYS A 532 -2.32 6.44 -3.74
CA LYS A 532 -2.08 6.64 -5.18
C LYS A 532 -1.87 8.11 -5.54
N GLY A 533 -1.91 8.43 -6.84
CA GLY A 533 -1.99 9.80 -7.34
C GLY A 533 -3.43 10.32 -7.33
N TRP A 534 -3.58 11.60 -6.98
CA TRP A 534 -4.82 12.38 -6.93
C TRP A 534 -4.46 13.87 -6.84
N ALA A 535 -5.40 14.79 -7.02
CA ALA A 535 -5.16 16.22 -7.20
C ALA A 535 -4.16 16.50 -8.33
N PHE A 536 -4.45 15.98 -9.53
CA PHE A 536 -3.57 16.10 -10.68
C PHE A 536 -3.64 17.47 -11.36
N ASP A 537 -2.48 18.08 -11.58
CA ASP A 537 -2.30 19.18 -12.54
C ASP A 537 -1.56 18.68 -13.80
N GLU A 538 -1.13 19.59 -14.67
CA GLU A 538 -0.38 19.23 -15.89
C GLU A 538 0.99 18.58 -15.60
N GLN A 539 1.54 18.79 -14.41
CA GLN A 539 2.87 18.33 -14.00
C GLN A 539 2.80 17.02 -13.21
N GLY A 540 1.71 16.74 -12.49
CA GLY A 540 1.51 15.46 -11.81
C GLY A 540 0.49 15.51 -10.68
N GLY A 541 0.40 14.40 -9.94
CA GLY A 541 -0.46 14.29 -8.76
C GLY A 541 0.04 15.11 -7.58
N HIS A 542 -0.87 15.35 -6.64
CA HIS A 542 -0.67 15.99 -5.34
C HIS A 542 -0.38 17.50 -5.45
N ARG A 543 -0.94 18.16 -6.47
CA ARG A 543 -0.58 19.54 -6.85
C ARG A 543 -1.75 20.48 -7.08
N ASP A 544 -2.87 20.01 -7.64
CA ASP A 544 -4.01 20.87 -7.97
C ASP A 544 -4.58 21.53 -6.69
N SER A 545 -4.37 22.84 -6.57
CA SER A 545 -4.68 23.58 -5.34
C SER A 545 -6.17 23.60 -5.02
N ARG A 546 -7.02 23.60 -6.06
CA ARG A 546 -8.47 23.58 -5.87
C ARG A 546 -8.92 22.20 -5.38
N PHE A 547 -8.39 21.14 -5.99
CA PHE A 547 -8.70 19.79 -5.56
C PHE A 547 -8.24 19.53 -4.12
N LEU A 548 -7.04 20.00 -3.75
CA LEU A 548 -6.51 19.91 -2.38
C LEU A 548 -7.32 20.74 -1.37
N GLY A 549 -7.71 21.97 -1.73
CA GLY A 549 -8.34 22.92 -0.81
C GLY A 549 -9.86 22.86 -0.73
N GLU A 550 -10.53 22.32 -1.75
CA GLU A 550 -12.00 22.31 -1.87
C GLU A 550 -12.53 20.88 -2.03
N THR A 551 -12.10 20.16 -3.08
CA THR A 551 -12.69 18.87 -3.47
C THR A 551 -12.43 17.78 -2.43
N ILE A 552 -11.17 17.59 -2.03
CA ILE A 552 -10.80 16.62 -1.00
C ILE A 552 -11.51 16.92 0.33
N PRO A 553 -11.47 18.14 0.90
CA PRO A 553 -12.24 18.43 2.11
C PRO A 553 -13.73 18.14 1.98
N ALA A 554 -14.35 18.46 0.83
CA ALA A 554 -15.76 18.18 0.60
C ALA A 554 -16.08 16.68 0.67
N MET A 555 -15.23 15.81 0.10
CA MET A 555 -15.38 14.34 0.16
C MET A 555 -15.50 13.77 1.58
N TYR A 556 -14.94 14.49 2.56
CA TYR A 556 -14.91 14.13 3.98
C TYR A 556 -15.72 15.10 4.86
N ARG A 557 -16.61 15.89 4.27
CA ARG A 557 -17.62 16.73 4.96
C ARG A 557 -19.03 16.34 4.56
N THR A 558 -19.24 16.02 3.28
CA THR A 558 -20.57 15.68 2.75
C THR A 558 -21.14 14.46 3.46
N GLY A 559 -22.35 14.63 4.03
CA GLY A 559 -23.06 13.56 4.73
C GLY A 559 -22.57 13.27 6.15
N LEU A 560 -21.68 14.10 6.70
CA LEU A 560 -21.09 13.93 8.03
C LEU A 560 -21.48 15.07 8.97
N SER A 561 -21.47 14.78 10.27
CA SER A 561 -21.60 15.80 11.32
C SER A 561 -20.32 16.64 11.45
N ALA A 562 -20.39 17.78 12.15
CA ALA A 562 -19.25 18.70 12.29
C ALA A 562 -18.11 18.13 13.16
N ASP A 563 -18.46 17.18 14.01
CA ASP A 563 -17.62 16.43 14.94
C ASP A 563 -17.01 15.17 14.30
N GLU A 564 -17.21 14.99 12.99
CA GLU A 564 -16.73 13.87 12.20
C GLU A 564 -16.00 14.30 10.91
N GLY A 565 -15.28 13.37 10.30
CA GLY A 565 -14.65 13.58 9.00
C GLY A 565 -13.49 14.58 9.04
N TRP A 566 -13.44 15.46 8.03
CA TRP A 566 -12.29 16.31 7.70
C TRP A 566 -11.86 17.26 8.82
N ASP A 567 -12.80 18.07 9.31
CA ASP A 567 -12.47 19.16 10.24
C ASP A 567 -12.20 18.61 11.64
N ALA A 568 -12.94 17.59 12.07
CA ALA A 568 -12.64 16.85 13.29
C ALA A 568 -11.25 16.21 13.26
N ALA A 569 -10.85 15.65 12.11
CA ALA A 569 -9.51 15.07 11.97
C ALA A 569 -8.40 16.13 12.05
N ARG A 570 -8.57 17.26 11.35
CA ARG A 570 -7.62 18.39 11.41
C ARG A 570 -7.45 18.91 12.83
N ALA A 571 -8.56 19.16 13.53
CA ALA A 571 -8.54 19.63 14.91
C ALA A 571 -7.87 18.65 15.87
N ALA A 572 -8.06 17.34 15.68
CA ALA A 572 -7.37 16.32 16.47
C ALA A 572 -5.87 16.29 16.19
N PHE A 573 -5.45 16.35 14.91
CA PHE A 573 -4.03 16.39 14.57
C PHE A 573 -3.31 17.60 15.15
N ASP A 574 -3.91 18.80 15.09
CA ASP A 574 -3.29 19.99 15.67
C ASP A 574 -3.30 19.96 17.21
N ARG A 575 -4.27 19.29 17.84
CA ARG A 575 -4.26 19.05 19.30
C ARG A 575 -3.14 18.12 19.73
N HIS A 576 -2.94 17.02 19.00
CA HIS A 576 -1.91 16.03 19.30
C HIS A 576 -0.51 16.43 18.83
N ASP A 577 -0.41 17.37 17.89
CA ASP A 577 0.85 17.86 17.34
C ASP A 577 0.75 19.37 16.97
N PRO A 578 0.61 20.26 17.97
CA PRO A 578 0.43 21.70 17.73
C PRO A 578 1.68 22.36 17.14
N HIS A 579 2.84 21.70 17.28
CA HIS A 579 4.11 22.15 16.71
C HIS A 579 4.35 21.62 15.29
N ARG A 580 3.44 20.77 14.80
CA ARG A 580 3.47 20.16 13.46
C ARG A 580 4.75 19.36 13.21
N VAL A 581 5.34 18.78 14.26
CA VAL A 581 6.53 17.93 14.16
C VAL A 581 6.26 16.80 13.15
N PHE A 582 5.07 16.23 13.15
CA PHE A 582 4.66 15.17 12.21
C PHE A 582 4.00 15.74 10.95
N SER A 583 4.70 16.62 10.25
CA SER A 583 4.24 17.23 8.99
C SER A 583 5.38 17.43 7.97
N ASN A 584 5.03 17.86 6.76
CA ASN A 584 5.92 18.33 5.69
C ASN A 584 5.19 19.39 4.85
N GLY A 585 5.83 19.99 3.83
CA GLY A 585 5.22 21.07 3.05
C GLY A 585 3.97 20.66 2.27
N PHE A 586 3.84 19.38 1.89
CA PHE A 586 2.62 18.85 1.28
C PHE A 586 1.47 18.74 2.30
N LEU A 587 1.74 18.14 3.46
CA LEU A 587 0.78 18.00 4.53
C LEU A 587 0.32 19.35 5.10
N ASP A 588 1.18 20.37 5.10
CA ASP A 588 0.83 21.73 5.49
C ASP A 588 -0.13 22.41 4.49
N ARG A 589 -0.10 22.01 3.21
CA ARG A 589 -1.08 22.46 2.19
C ARG A 589 -2.39 21.66 2.24
N LEU A 590 -2.30 20.34 2.43
CA LEU A 590 -3.46 19.45 2.48
C LEU A 590 -4.26 19.63 3.76
N LEU A 591 -3.59 19.61 4.92
CA LEU A 591 -4.18 19.67 6.26
C LEU A 591 -3.64 20.91 6.98
N PRO A 592 -4.02 22.13 6.54
CA PRO A 592 -3.55 23.36 7.14
C PRO A 592 -4.02 23.46 8.60
N PRO A 593 -3.26 24.16 9.46
CA PRO A 593 -3.63 24.40 10.85
C PRO A 593 -5.06 24.94 10.97
N VAL A 594 -5.80 24.50 11.98
CA VAL A 594 -7.15 24.99 12.33
C VAL A 594 -7.08 26.30 13.10
#